data_AF-A0A3N5Q1D3-F1
#
_entry.id   AF-A0A3N5Q1D3-F1
#
_cell.length_a   1.000
_cell.length_b   1.000
_cell.length_c   1.000
_cell.angle_alpha   90.00
_cell.angle_beta   90.00
_cell.angle_gamma   90.00
#
_symmetry.space_group_name_H-M   'P 1'
#
loop_
_entity.id
_entity.type
_entity.pdbx_description
1 polymer ?
#
loop_
_entity_poly.entity_id
_entity_poly.type
_entity_poly.pdbx_seq_one_letter_code
_entity_poly.pdbx_strand_id
1 'polypeptide(L)'
;MREALDDLTDNLGVFSNIEALRTLYGADQVALLRRFVDEGCGLAWLLQQVSDARYAYSVVHDGSNSAYSSCSELTFVHELGHNLGCQHDRANASVPGRFSYSYGFQDPDEAFRTVMAYDCAGGCPRIHYFSNPDLTYQGKPVGISENDPNYSANNAMTINATRVAMAGYRAAVTPTIQVLSPNGTESWIRDNTYPITWTMSNLSSNVTIELYQGGILKTTLASNIPDTGAFSWSIPLQLPLGANYSIKIKGDAAGVTIFDDSDNYFAVAPRAHSKAAPWIDLLLLDR
;
A
#
# COMPACT_ATOMS: atom_id res chain seq x y z
N MET A 1 2.20 -19.53 -12.17
CA MET A 1 1.52 -18.23 -12.31
C MET A 1 0.08 -18.28 -11.80
N ARG A 2 -0.73 -19.25 -12.25
CA ARG A 2 -2.13 -19.41 -11.81
C ARG A 2 -2.29 -19.53 -10.28
N GLU A 3 -1.52 -20.41 -9.65
CA GLU A 3 -1.51 -20.56 -8.18
C GLU A 3 -1.25 -19.23 -7.46
N ALA A 4 -0.28 -18.44 -7.92
CA ALA A 4 0.01 -17.14 -7.31
C ALA A 4 -1.15 -16.14 -7.46
N LEU A 5 -1.88 -16.16 -8.58
CA LEU A 5 -3.06 -15.33 -8.77
C LEU A 5 -4.21 -15.79 -7.87
N ASP A 6 -4.43 -17.11 -7.75
CA ASP A 6 -5.44 -17.68 -6.86
C ASP A 6 -5.11 -17.35 -5.39
N ASP A 7 -3.87 -17.57 -4.95
CA ASP A 7 -3.44 -17.25 -3.58
C ASP A 7 -3.56 -15.76 -3.24
N LEU A 8 -3.26 -14.88 -4.20
CA LEU A 8 -3.43 -13.44 -4.06
C LEU A 8 -4.92 -13.06 -3.92
N THR A 9 -5.79 -13.76 -4.64
CA THR A 9 -7.25 -13.52 -4.66
C THR A 9 -7.94 -14.08 -3.42
N ASP A 10 -7.46 -15.21 -2.93
CA ASP A 10 -8.05 -15.96 -1.82
C ASP A 10 -7.35 -15.65 -0.48
N ASN A 11 -6.40 -14.71 -0.46
CA ASN A 11 -5.69 -14.27 0.73
C ASN A 11 -5.01 -15.46 1.44
N LEU A 12 -4.23 -16.23 0.67
CA LEU A 12 -3.57 -17.45 1.14
C LEU A 12 -2.04 -17.28 1.26
N GLY A 13 -1.44 -18.10 2.13
CA GLY A 13 0.01 -18.18 2.29
C GLY A 13 0.66 -16.83 2.60
N VAL A 14 1.64 -16.45 1.76
CA VAL A 14 2.37 -15.17 1.89
C VAL A 14 1.48 -13.95 1.61
N PHE A 15 0.30 -14.13 1.02
CA PHE A 15 -0.68 -13.08 0.74
C PHE A 15 -1.82 -13.02 1.75
N SER A 16 -1.72 -13.74 2.88
CA SER A 16 -2.76 -13.81 3.93
C SER A 16 -3.16 -12.49 4.60
N ASN A 17 -2.51 -11.40 4.25
CA ASN A 17 -2.77 -10.06 4.77
C ASN A 17 -3.09 -9.04 3.65
N ILE A 18 -3.26 -9.49 2.40
CA ILE A 18 -3.35 -8.59 1.25
C ILE A 18 -4.62 -7.74 1.26
N GLU A 19 -5.77 -8.28 1.69
CA GLU A 19 -7.01 -7.51 1.79
C GLU A 19 -6.93 -6.42 2.88
N ALA A 20 -6.21 -6.70 3.97
CA ALA A 20 -5.96 -5.71 5.01
C ALA A 20 -5.03 -4.61 4.49
N LEU A 21 -3.99 -4.95 3.72
CA LEU A 21 -3.13 -3.98 3.04
C LEU A 21 -3.89 -3.15 1.99
N ARG A 22 -4.79 -3.77 1.22
CA ARG A 22 -5.68 -3.05 0.30
C ARG A 22 -6.57 -2.05 1.01
N THR A 23 -7.08 -2.41 2.19
CA THR A 23 -7.87 -1.51 3.02
C THR A 23 -7.01 -0.36 3.56
N LEU A 24 -5.83 -0.69 4.10
CA LEU A 24 -4.87 0.27 4.65
C LEU A 24 -4.47 1.34 3.64
N TYR A 25 -4.13 0.94 2.42
CA TYR A 25 -3.62 1.83 1.40
C TYR A 25 -4.69 2.34 0.43
N GLY A 26 -5.96 1.91 0.57
CA GLY A 26 -7.01 2.20 -0.42
C GLY A 26 -6.68 1.66 -1.80
N ALA A 27 -6.04 0.49 -1.89
CA ALA A 27 -5.61 -0.06 -3.16
C ALA A 27 -6.82 -0.68 -3.91
N ASP A 28 -7.22 -0.01 -4.99
CA ASP A 28 -8.27 -0.47 -5.90
C ASP A 28 -7.84 -1.68 -6.75
N GLN A 29 -6.54 -1.78 -7.02
CA GLN A 29 -5.94 -2.86 -7.82
C GLN A 29 -4.58 -3.24 -7.24
N VAL A 30 -4.23 -4.52 -7.33
CA VAL A 30 -2.95 -5.04 -6.87
C VAL A 30 -2.31 -5.90 -7.95
N ALA A 31 -1.04 -5.65 -8.24
CA ALA A 31 -0.25 -6.45 -9.15
C ALA A 31 0.96 -7.04 -8.42
N LEU A 32 1.13 -8.35 -8.50
CA LEU A 32 2.32 -9.03 -8.03
C LEU A 32 3.38 -9.01 -9.13
N LEU A 33 4.46 -8.26 -8.92
CA LEU A 33 5.66 -8.33 -9.76
C LEU A 33 6.61 -9.39 -9.19
N ARG A 34 7.03 -10.33 -10.02
CA ARG A 34 8.01 -11.37 -9.62
C ARG A 34 8.95 -11.69 -10.76
N ARG A 35 10.08 -12.34 -10.43
CA ARG A 35 11.04 -12.78 -11.45
C ARG A 35 10.39 -13.76 -12.43
N PHE A 36 10.75 -13.61 -13.70
CA PHE A 36 10.34 -14.53 -14.77
C PHE A 36 10.75 -15.97 -14.45
N VAL A 37 9.75 -16.84 -14.53
CA VAL A 37 9.85 -18.30 -14.57
C VAL A 37 9.06 -18.75 -15.81
N ASP A 38 9.49 -19.81 -16.49
CA ASP A 38 8.99 -20.27 -17.81
C ASP A 38 7.51 -20.73 -17.81
N GLU A 39 6.59 -19.84 -17.46
CA GLU A 39 5.16 -20.08 -17.27
C GLU A 39 4.28 -18.96 -17.86
N GLY A 40 4.83 -18.15 -18.78
CA GLY A 40 4.19 -16.97 -19.36
C GLY A 40 4.65 -15.66 -18.71
N CYS A 41 4.18 -14.53 -19.27
CA CYS A 41 4.61 -13.20 -18.83
C CYS A 41 3.66 -12.53 -17.85
N GLY A 42 2.36 -12.78 -17.94
CA GLY A 42 1.40 -12.24 -16.99
C GLY A 42 0.10 -13.02 -17.02
N LEU A 43 -0.67 -12.85 -15.95
CA LEU A 43 -2.01 -13.39 -15.80
C LEU A 43 -2.82 -12.47 -14.89
N ALA A 44 -4.03 -12.18 -15.31
CA ALA A 44 -4.96 -11.34 -14.58
C ALA A 44 -6.38 -11.89 -14.69
N TRP A 45 -7.21 -11.51 -13.73
CA TRP A 45 -8.65 -11.72 -13.87
C TRP A 45 -9.26 -10.74 -14.85
N LEU A 46 -10.18 -11.24 -15.67
CA LEU A 46 -10.97 -10.43 -16.57
C LEU A 46 -12.23 -9.90 -15.86
N LEU A 47 -12.35 -8.56 -15.79
CA LEU A 47 -13.50 -7.93 -15.13
C LEU A 47 -14.80 -8.05 -15.94
N GLN A 48 -15.65 -9.00 -15.54
CA GLN A 48 -16.99 -9.15 -16.12
C GLN A 48 -18.06 -8.33 -15.40
N GLN A 49 -17.91 -8.06 -14.10
CA GLN A 49 -18.85 -7.26 -13.31
C GLN A 49 -18.10 -6.21 -12.48
N VAL A 50 -18.48 -4.94 -12.60
CA VAL A 50 -17.85 -3.81 -11.89
C VAL A 50 -18.09 -3.83 -10.38
N SER A 51 -18.95 -4.70 -9.86
CA SER A 51 -19.10 -4.89 -8.42
C SER A 51 -18.03 -5.82 -7.84
N ASP A 52 -17.22 -6.47 -8.68
CA ASP A 52 -16.37 -7.58 -8.28
C ASP A 52 -14.93 -7.14 -7.96
N ALA A 53 -14.81 -6.33 -6.90
CA ALA A 53 -13.53 -5.82 -6.42
C ALA A 53 -12.54 -6.93 -6.02
N ARG A 54 -13.04 -8.13 -5.72
CA ARG A 54 -12.23 -9.29 -5.34
C ARG A 54 -11.28 -9.73 -6.45
N TYR A 55 -11.60 -9.49 -7.72
CA TYR A 55 -10.79 -9.93 -8.85
C TYR A 55 -9.89 -8.83 -9.41
N ALA A 56 -9.70 -7.71 -8.71
CA ALA A 56 -8.78 -6.65 -9.13
C ALA A 56 -7.31 -6.99 -8.84
N TYR A 57 -6.88 -8.16 -9.34
CA TYR A 57 -5.57 -8.76 -9.12
C TYR A 57 -4.92 -9.20 -10.43
N SER A 58 -3.60 -9.05 -10.49
CA SER A 58 -2.76 -9.53 -11.57
C SER A 58 -1.41 -10.03 -11.06
N VAL A 59 -0.78 -10.92 -11.84
CA VAL A 59 0.60 -11.37 -11.65
C VAL A 59 1.38 -11.04 -12.91
N VAL A 60 2.55 -10.43 -12.74
CA VAL A 60 3.43 -9.98 -13.80
C VAL A 60 4.83 -10.52 -13.55
N HIS A 61 5.41 -11.12 -14.58
CA HIS A 61 6.80 -11.54 -14.58
C HIS A 61 7.69 -10.45 -15.17
N ASP A 62 8.82 -10.20 -14.51
CA ASP A 62 9.86 -9.28 -14.95
C ASP A 62 11.21 -10.00 -15.11
N GLY A 63 12.00 -9.55 -16.08
CA GLY A 63 13.31 -10.08 -16.43
C GLY A 63 13.31 -11.14 -17.53
N SER A 64 14.44 -11.85 -17.66
CA SER A 64 14.67 -12.90 -18.65
C SER A 64 15.02 -14.24 -18.00
N ASN A 65 14.69 -15.35 -18.67
CA ASN A 65 15.25 -16.66 -18.31
C ASN A 65 16.67 -16.82 -18.86
N SER A 66 17.29 -17.98 -18.58
CA SER A 66 18.59 -18.40 -19.11
C SER A 66 18.61 -18.61 -20.63
N ALA A 67 17.47 -18.51 -21.32
CA ALA A 67 17.30 -18.71 -22.76
C ALA A 67 16.98 -17.42 -23.54
N TYR A 68 17.22 -16.24 -22.95
CA TYR A 68 16.94 -14.91 -23.53
C TYR A 68 15.47 -14.60 -23.85
N SER A 69 14.50 -15.43 -23.42
CA SER A 69 13.10 -15.02 -23.47
C SER A 69 12.84 -14.02 -22.35
N SER A 70 12.27 -12.87 -22.70
CA SER A 70 11.96 -11.77 -21.79
C SER A 70 10.52 -11.34 -21.95
N CYS A 71 9.94 -10.81 -20.87
CA CYS A 71 8.63 -10.20 -20.92
C CYS A 71 8.73 -8.75 -21.38
N SER A 72 7.77 -8.34 -22.21
CA SER A 72 7.69 -6.96 -22.69
C SER A 72 7.43 -6.01 -21.52
N GLU A 73 7.92 -4.77 -21.59
CA GLU A 73 7.53 -3.73 -20.63
C GLU A 73 6.02 -3.47 -20.60
N LEU A 74 5.31 -3.87 -21.67
CA LEU A 74 3.86 -3.76 -21.78
C LEU A 74 3.08 -4.83 -21.02
N THR A 75 3.74 -5.86 -20.46
CA THR A 75 3.05 -6.93 -19.74
C THR A 75 2.27 -6.38 -18.55
N PHE A 76 2.85 -5.46 -17.77
CA PHE A 76 2.14 -4.86 -16.65
C PHE A 76 0.83 -4.18 -17.09
N VAL A 77 0.89 -3.30 -18.09
CA VAL A 77 -0.30 -2.60 -18.59
C VAL A 77 -1.30 -3.52 -19.29
N HIS A 78 -0.82 -4.61 -19.91
CA HIS A 78 -1.68 -5.65 -20.48
C HIS A 78 -2.54 -6.32 -19.39
N GLU A 79 -1.91 -6.73 -18.29
CA GLU A 79 -2.63 -7.35 -17.17
C GLU A 79 -3.58 -6.38 -16.48
N LEU A 80 -3.23 -5.09 -16.37
CA LEU A 80 -4.17 -4.07 -15.89
C LEU A 80 -5.38 -3.95 -16.82
N GLY A 81 -5.19 -4.10 -18.13
CA GLY A 81 -6.26 -4.10 -19.13
C GLY A 81 -7.30 -5.18 -18.85
N HIS A 82 -6.88 -6.42 -18.56
CA HIS A 82 -7.78 -7.51 -18.18
C HIS A 82 -8.61 -7.18 -16.94
N ASN A 83 -7.97 -6.67 -15.89
CA ASN A 83 -8.67 -6.22 -14.69
C ASN A 83 -9.64 -5.04 -14.94
N LEU A 84 -9.48 -4.28 -16.03
CA LEU A 84 -10.41 -3.24 -16.45
C LEU A 84 -11.49 -3.76 -17.42
N GLY A 85 -11.44 -5.04 -17.80
CA GLY A 85 -12.42 -5.71 -18.65
C GLY A 85 -12.03 -5.77 -20.13
N CYS A 86 -10.80 -5.39 -20.47
CA CYS A 86 -10.24 -5.52 -21.82
C CYS A 86 -9.86 -6.97 -22.05
N GLN A 87 -10.15 -7.49 -23.24
CA GLN A 87 -9.75 -8.82 -23.68
C GLN A 87 -8.69 -8.69 -24.77
N HIS A 88 -8.03 -9.80 -25.06
CA HIS A 88 -7.22 -9.99 -26.26
C HIS A 88 -7.95 -9.58 -27.54
N ASP A 89 -7.24 -9.56 -28.66
CA ASP A 89 -7.91 -9.46 -29.96
C ASP A 89 -8.92 -10.61 -30.16
N ARG A 90 -9.89 -10.40 -31.05
CA ARG A 90 -11.03 -11.31 -31.21
C ARG A 90 -10.61 -12.74 -31.59
N ALA A 91 -9.54 -12.90 -32.37
CA ALA A 91 -9.09 -14.22 -32.80
C ALA A 91 -8.46 -15.02 -31.65
N ASN A 92 -7.94 -14.32 -30.63
CA ASN A 92 -7.23 -14.92 -29.50
C ASN A 92 -7.99 -14.81 -28.16
N ALA A 93 -9.22 -14.30 -28.16
CA ALA A 93 -10.09 -14.24 -27.00
C ALA A 93 -10.72 -15.61 -26.68
N SER A 94 -10.38 -16.19 -25.52
CA SER A 94 -10.97 -17.45 -25.04
C SER A 94 -12.34 -17.29 -24.38
N VAL A 95 -12.64 -16.08 -23.91
CA VAL A 95 -13.93 -15.65 -23.35
C VAL A 95 -14.25 -14.24 -23.82
N PRO A 96 -15.53 -13.83 -23.87
CA PRO A 96 -15.89 -12.46 -24.25
C PRO A 96 -15.26 -11.43 -23.31
N GLY A 97 -14.81 -10.31 -23.86
CA GLY A 97 -14.48 -9.14 -23.04
C GLY A 97 -15.73 -8.56 -22.37
N ARG A 98 -15.52 -7.60 -21.46
CA ARG A 98 -16.62 -7.01 -20.68
C ARG A 98 -17.77 -6.45 -21.53
N PHE A 99 -17.41 -5.78 -22.61
CA PHE A 99 -18.34 -5.22 -23.59
C PHE A 99 -18.06 -5.83 -24.95
N SER A 100 -19.02 -5.69 -25.86
CA SER A 100 -18.90 -6.19 -27.24
C SER A 100 -17.67 -5.66 -27.97
N TYR A 101 -17.13 -4.51 -27.55
CA TYR A 101 -15.97 -3.84 -28.14
C TYR A 101 -14.67 -3.97 -27.32
N SER A 102 -14.67 -4.72 -26.20
CA SER A 102 -13.51 -4.87 -25.29
C SER A 102 -12.38 -5.76 -25.88
N TYR A 103 -11.97 -5.57 -27.13
CA TYR A 103 -10.98 -6.42 -27.77
C TYR A 103 -9.74 -5.64 -28.21
N GLY A 104 -8.60 -6.31 -28.14
CA GLY A 104 -7.37 -5.87 -28.80
C GLY A 104 -7.55 -5.76 -30.32
N PHE A 105 -6.66 -5.01 -30.94
CA PHE A 105 -6.63 -4.76 -32.37
C PHE A 105 -5.27 -5.14 -32.97
N GLN A 106 -5.32 -5.88 -34.08
CA GLN A 106 -4.21 -6.15 -35.00
C GLN A 106 -4.52 -5.39 -36.29
N ASP A 107 -3.54 -4.66 -36.84
CA ASP A 107 -3.68 -4.04 -38.15
C ASP A 107 -3.85 -5.12 -39.23
N PRO A 108 -4.81 -4.99 -40.17
CA PRO A 108 -5.02 -5.99 -41.21
C PRO A 108 -3.82 -6.24 -42.13
N ASP A 109 -2.94 -5.24 -42.31
CA ASP A 109 -1.69 -5.39 -43.08
C ASP A 109 -0.51 -5.83 -42.19
N GLU A 110 -0.80 -6.24 -40.95
CA GLU A 110 0.17 -6.66 -39.93
C GLU A 110 1.24 -5.61 -39.62
N ALA A 111 0.96 -4.32 -39.86
CA ALA A 111 1.93 -3.25 -39.61
C ALA A 111 2.19 -3.03 -38.11
N PHE A 112 1.20 -3.30 -37.25
CA PHE A 112 1.29 -3.21 -35.81
C PHE A 112 0.14 -3.96 -35.11
N ARG A 113 0.25 -4.08 -33.79
CA ARG A 113 -0.81 -4.53 -32.90
C ARG A 113 -0.85 -3.73 -31.61
N THR A 114 -2.02 -3.66 -30.99
CA THR A 114 -2.24 -2.93 -29.73
C THR A 114 -1.87 -3.76 -28.50
N VAL A 115 -1.81 -3.12 -27.33
CA VAL A 115 -1.37 -3.71 -26.06
C VAL A 115 -2.01 -5.07 -25.77
N MET A 116 -3.32 -5.20 -25.99
CA MET A 116 -4.05 -6.44 -25.67
C MET A 116 -3.94 -7.52 -26.75
N ALA A 117 -3.47 -7.20 -27.95
CA ALA A 117 -3.48 -8.14 -29.07
C ALA A 117 -2.28 -9.10 -29.06
N TYR A 118 -2.54 -10.35 -29.44
CA TYR A 118 -1.55 -11.38 -29.69
C TYR A 118 -0.77 -11.09 -30.97
N ASP A 119 0.29 -11.83 -31.22
CA ASP A 119 1.15 -11.56 -32.38
C ASP A 119 0.40 -11.89 -33.67
N CYS A 120 0.63 -11.07 -34.70
CA CYS A 120 0.07 -11.32 -36.01
C CYS A 120 0.72 -12.58 -36.62
N ALA A 121 0.10 -13.19 -37.64
CA ALA A 121 0.60 -14.44 -38.22
C ALA A 121 1.97 -14.26 -38.89
N GLY A 122 2.19 -13.14 -39.58
CA GLY A 122 3.49 -12.74 -40.13
C GLY A 122 4.41 -12.01 -39.13
N GLY A 123 3.95 -11.83 -37.89
CA GLY A 123 4.62 -11.06 -36.85
C GLY A 123 4.42 -9.56 -37.01
N CYS A 124 4.03 -8.88 -35.93
CA CYS A 124 3.80 -7.44 -35.97
C CYS A 124 4.22 -6.75 -34.65
N PRO A 125 4.83 -5.56 -34.73
CA PRO A 125 5.28 -4.85 -33.54
C PRO A 125 4.10 -4.45 -32.67
N ARG A 126 4.21 -4.71 -31.36
CA ARG A 126 3.23 -4.24 -30.37
C ARG A 126 3.50 -2.79 -30.02
N ILE A 127 2.52 -1.92 -30.27
CA ILE A 127 2.60 -0.49 -29.98
C ILE A 127 1.99 -0.16 -28.61
N HIS A 128 2.39 0.99 -28.06
CA HIS A 128 1.99 1.46 -26.72
C HIS A 128 0.58 2.08 -26.71
N TYR A 129 -0.36 1.47 -27.44
CA TYR A 129 -1.76 1.90 -27.53
C TYR A 129 -2.70 0.76 -27.14
N PHE A 130 -3.71 1.06 -26.33
CA PHE A 130 -4.94 0.25 -26.32
C PHE A 130 -5.73 0.52 -27.60
N SER A 131 -6.53 -0.46 -28.04
CA SER A 131 -7.36 -0.29 -29.23
C SER A 131 -8.30 0.89 -29.08
N ASN A 132 -8.26 1.80 -30.05
CA ASN A 132 -9.02 3.03 -30.06
C ASN A 132 -9.26 3.49 -31.52
N PRO A 133 -10.50 3.45 -32.02
CA PRO A 133 -10.83 3.84 -33.40
C PRO A 133 -10.67 5.34 -33.66
N ASP A 134 -10.62 6.18 -32.63
CA ASP A 134 -10.44 7.64 -32.76
C ASP A 134 -8.98 8.04 -32.98
N LEU A 135 -8.05 7.09 -32.86
CA LEU A 135 -6.61 7.32 -33.00
C LEU A 135 -6.06 6.63 -34.25
N THR A 136 -4.99 7.22 -34.79
CA THR A 136 -4.22 6.62 -35.89
C THR A 136 -2.76 6.45 -35.50
N TYR A 137 -2.14 5.37 -35.98
CA TYR A 137 -0.71 5.12 -35.90
C TYR A 137 -0.18 4.89 -37.32
N GLN A 138 0.84 5.65 -37.73
CA GLN A 138 1.37 5.63 -39.10
C GLN A 138 0.27 5.83 -40.18
N GLY A 139 -0.75 6.65 -39.88
CA GLY A 139 -1.87 6.92 -40.78
C GLY A 139 -2.96 5.84 -40.84
N LYS A 140 -2.81 4.74 -40.08
CA LYS A 140 -3.79 3.65 -39.98
C LYS A 140 -4.57 3.73 -38.67
N PRO A 141 -5.86 3.37 -38.64
CA PRO A 141 -6.66 3.37 -37.41
C PRO A 141 -6.11 2.37 -36.40
N VAL A 142 -6.17 2.70 -35.10
CA VAL A 142 -5.65 1.87 -33.99
C VAL A 142 -6.77 1.03 -33.34
N GLY A 143 -7.91 0.89 -34.01
CA GLY A 143 -9.06 0.14 -33.51
C GLY A 143 -10.18 0.11 -34.53
N ILE A 144 -11.26 -0.57 -34.16
CA ILE A 144 -12.48 -0.67 -34.96
C ILE A 144 -13.63 -0.14 -34.12
N SER A 145 -14.50 0.68 -34.72
CA SER A 145 -15.63 1.32 -34.02
C SER A 145 -16.44 0.30 -33.23
N GLU A 146 -16.86 0.70 -32.03
CA GLU A 146 -17.78 -0.01 -31.16
C GLU A 146 -19.13 -0.35 -31.82
N ASN A 147 -19.50 0.38 -32.88
CA ASN A 147 -20.72 0.14 -33.65
C ASN A 147 -20.54 -0.94 -34.73
N ASP A 148 -19.32 -1.42 -34.98
CA ASP A 148 -19.12 -2.56 -35.88
C ASP A 148 -19.68 -3.83 -35.23
N PRO A 149 -20.67 -4.49 -35.86
CA PRO A 149 -21.38 -5.60 -35.26
C PRO A 149 -20.54 -6.88 -35.12
N ASN A 150 -19.42 -6.98 -35.85
CA ASN A 150 -18.66 -8.23 -35.98
C ASN A 150 -17.24 -8.09 -35.42
N TYR A 151 -16.62 -6.94 -35.65
CA TYR A 151 -15.17 -6.76 -35.51
C TYR A 151 -14.77 -5.61 -34.59
N SER A 152 -15.71 -4.98 -33.86
CA SER A 152 -15.38 -3.87 -32.96
C SER A 152 -14.22 -4.17 -32.01
N ALA A 153 -13.33 -3.19 -31.84
CA ALA A 153 -12.11 -3.26 -31.05
C ALA A 153 -11.77 -1.86 -30.51
N ASN A 154 -12.25 -1.57 -29.30
CA ASN A 154 -12.14 -0.28 -28.63
C ASN A 154 -11.93 -0.46 -27.11
N ASN A 155 -10.79 -1.02 -26.71
CA ASN A 155 -10.43 -1.18 -25.30
C ASN A 155 -10.34 0.16 -24.56
N ALA A 156 -10.02 1.26 -25.24
CA ALA A 156 -10.04 2.59 -24.64
C ALA A 156 -11.43 2.96 -24.08
N MET A 157 -12.49 2.63 -24.81
CA MET A 157 -13.88 2.83 -24.34
C MET A 157 -14.20 1.94 -23.14
N THR A 158 -13.68 0.71 -23.10
CA THR A 158 -13.85 -0.21 -21.96
C THR A 158 -13.22 0.35 -20.70
N ILE A 159 -11.97 0.81 -20.78
CA ILE A 159 -11.26 1.44 -19.66
C ILE A 159 -12.02 2.67 -19.18
N ASN A 160 -12.49 3.51 -20.09
CA ASN A 160 -13.28 4.69 -19.72
C ASN A 160 -14.60 4.35 -19.02
N ALA A 161 -15.25 3.25 -19.41
CA ALA A 161 -16.49 2.80 -18.80
C ALA A 161 -16.30 2.14 -17.42
N THR A 162 -15.13 1.54 -17.14
CA THR A 162 -14.87 0.82 -15.87
C THR A 162 -14.05 1.59 -14.86
N ARG A 163 -13.26 2.59 -15.28
CA ARG A 163 -12.32 3.32 -14.41
C ARG A 163 -12.95 3.88 -13.13
N VAL A 164 -14.18 4.39 -13.20
CA VAL A 164 -14.83 5.03 -12.04
C VAL A 164 -15.23 4.00 -11.00
N ALA A 165 -15.73 2.84 -11.45
CA ALA A 165 -16.07 1.76 -10.52
C ALA A 165 -14.82 1.14 -9.90
N MET A 166 -13.78 0.87 -10.71
CA MET A 166 -12.49 0.37 -10.21
C MET A 166 -11.90 1.32 -9.18
N ALA A 167 -11.85 2.63 -9.46
CA ALA A 167 -11.32 3.65 -8.54
C ALA A 167 -12.16 3.86 -7.26
N GLY A 168 -13.26 3.12 -7.10
CA GLY A 168 -14.12 3.12 -5.92
C GLY A 168 -14.11 1.79 -5.16
N TYR A 169 -13.20 0.87 -5.47
CA TYR A 169 -13.15 -0.45 -4.83
C TYR A 169 -12.69 -0.38 -3.38
N ARG A 170 -11.76 0.52 -3.05
CA ARG A 170 -11.26 0.70 -1.69
C ARG A 170 -11.03 2.18 -1.41
N ALA A 171 -11.79 2.74 -0.47
CA ALA A 171 -11.46 4.05 0.08
C ALA A 171 -10.17 3.95 0.90
N ALA A 172 -9.20 4.82 0.63
CA ALA A 172 -8.03 4.94 1.48
C ALA A 172 -8.45 5.44 2.87
N VAL A 173 -8.17 4.64 3.90
CA VAL A 173 -8.34 5.04 5.30
C VAL A 173 -6.95 5.11 5.91
N THR A 174 -6.39 6.32 6.03
CA THR A 174 -5.09 6.50 6.68
C THR A 174 -5.24 6.23 8.18
N PRO A 175 -4.63 5.18 8.73
CA PRO A 175 -4.58 5.00 10.17
C PRO A 175 -3.66 6.05 10.75
N THR A 176 -4.07 6.64 11.87
CA THR A 176 -3.25 7.62 12.56
C THR A 176 -3.21 7.31 14.04
N ILE A 177 -2.07 7.64 14.64
CA ILE A 177 -1.90 7.76 16.08
C ILE A 177 -1.54 9.23 16.32
N GLN A 178 -2.01 9.79 17.42
CA GLN A 178 -1.59 11.11 17.86
C GLN A 178 -1.27 11.08 19.35
N VAL A 179 -0.05 11.43 19.73
CA VAL A 179 0.35 11.65 21.12
C VAL A 179 -0.24 12.97 21.60
N LEU A 180 -1.00 12.94 22.68
CA LEU A 180 -1.65 14.13 23.25
C LEU A 180 -0.94 14.66 24.49
N SER A 181 -0.33 13.78 25.28
CA SER A 181 0.49 14.15 26.44
C SER A 181 1.45 13.01 26.80
N PRO A 182 2.72 13.30 27.13
CA PRO A 182 3.34 14.61 27.01
C PRO A 182 3.55 14.93 25.52
N ASN A 183 3.26 16.17 25.13
CA ASN A 183 3.36 16.60 23.72
C ASN A 183 4.24 17.85 23.55
N GLY A 184 4.91 18.27 24.61
CA GLY A 184 5.84 19.39 24.61
C GLY A 184 5.62 20.34 25.77
N THR A 185 6.71 20.90 26.29
CA THR A 185 6.75 21.90 27.39
C THR A 185 6.42 21.39 28.79
N GLU A 186 5.88 20.17 28.94
CA GLU A 186 5.64 19.62 30.26
C GLU A 186 6.95 19.43 31.03
N SER A 187 6.89 19.61 32.35
CA SER A 187 8.01 19.30 33.26
C SER A 187 7.53 18.32 34.30
N TRP A 188 7.74 17.04 34.04
CA TRP A 188 7.30 15.96 34.90
C TRP A 188 8.32 15.65 35.99
N ILE A 189 7.84 15.64 37.24
CA ILE A 189 8.67 15.45 38.42
C ILE A 189 8.85 13.95 38.71
N ARG A 190 10.08 13.50 38.95
CA ARG A 190 10.35 12.11 39.38
C ARG A 190 9.59 11.74 40.67
N ASP A 191 9.25 10.46 40.81
CA ASP A 191 8.46 9.89 41.92
C ASP A 191 6.97 10.31 41.93
N ASN A 192 6.50 10.97 40.88
CA ASN A 192 5.08 11.19 40.62
C ASN A 192 4.60 10.31 39.46
N THR A 193 3.28 10.11 39.39
CA THR A 193 2.61 9.41 38.29
C THR A 193 1.92 10.42 37.40
N TYR A 194 2.14 10.32 36.08
CA TYR A 194 1.48 11.13 35.06
C TYR A 194 0.82 10.25 34.01
N PRO A 195 -0.28 10.70 33.40
CA PRO A 195 -0.87 10.00 32.26
C PRO A 195 -0.09 10.32 30.98
N ILE A 196 0.29 9.28 30.26
CA ILE A 196 0.61 9.34 28.83
C ILE A 196 -0.70 9.12 28.09
N THR A 197 -1.11 10.02 27.20
CA THR A 197 -2.39 9.95 26.49
C THR A 197 -2.19 10.06 24.99
N TRP A 198 -3.02 9.37 24.23
CA TRP A 198 -3.02 9.38 22.76
C TRP A 198 -4.43 9.14 22.21
N THR A 199 -4.59 9.38 20.92
CA THR A 199 -5.79 8.98 20.17
C THR A 199 -5.42 8.18 18.94
N MET A 200 -6.26 7.22 18.56
CA MET A 200 -6.14 6.46 17.33
C MET A 200 -7.34 6.71 16.42
N SER A 201 -7.12 6.72 15.11
CA SER A 201 -8.19 6.82 14.11
C SER A 201 -7.93 5.82 12.98
N ASN A 202 -8.98 5.15 12.52
CA ASN A 202 -8.92 4.10 11.50
C ASN A 202 -7.91 2.98 11.81
N LEU A 203 -7.62 2.76 13.09
CA LEU A 203 -6.65 1.78 13.57
C LEU A 203 -7.27 0.98 14.71
N SER A 204 -7.19 -0.34 14.61
CA SER A 204 -7.61 -1.26 15.67
C SER A 204 -6.43 -2.17 15.98
N SER A 205 -5.55 -1.71 16.87
CA SER A 205 -4.36 -2.45 17.28
C SER A 205 -4.09 -2.28 18.77
N ASN A 206 -3.32 -3.21 19.33
CA ASN A 206 -2.63 -2.93 20.58
C ASN A 206 -1.52 -1.89 20.35
N VAL A 207 -1.03 -1.32 21.44
CA VAL A 207 -0.07 -0.23 21.42
C VAL A 207 1.20 -0.60 22.16
N THR A 208 2.33 -0.06 21.68
CA THR A 208 3.62 -0.08 22.37
C THR A 208 4.02 1.36 22.66
N ILE A 209 4.44 1.61 23.91
CA ILE A 209 4.81 2.94 24.42
C ILE A 209 6.31 2.95 24.69
N GLU A 210 7.02 3.86 24.04
CA GLU A 210 8.47 3.99 24.15
C GLU A 210 8.85 5.39 24.63
N LEU A 211 9.85 5.44 25.51
CA LEU A 211 10.46 6.67 25.99
C LEU A 211 11.77 6.90 25.25
N TYR A 212 11.92 8.08 24.66
CA TYR A 212 13.14 8.54 24.01
C TYR A 212 13.75 9.71 24.78
N GLN A 213 15.06 9.90 24.64
CA GLN A 213 15.75 11.09 25.11
C GLN A 213 16.82 11.50 24.10
N GLY A 214 16.76 12.72 23.59
CA GLY A 214 17.65 13.20 22.52
C GLY A 214 17.59 12.34 21.27
N GLY A 215 16.41 11.79 20.95
CA GLY A 215 16.19 10.91 19.79
C GLY A 215 16.65 9.45 19.97
N ILE A 216 17.21 9.09 21.13
CA ILE A 216 17.66 7.72 21.41
C ILE A 216 16.64 7.02 22.30
N LEU A 217 16.21 5.81 21.91
CA LEU A 217 15.34 4.97 22.72
C LEU A 217 15.99 4.72 24.09
N LYS A 218 15.29 5.09 25.16
CA LYS A 218 15.72 4.85 26.54
C LYS A 218 15.12 3.58 27.09
N THR A 219 13.82 3.39 26.93
CA THR A 219 13.14 2.17 27.39
C THR A 219 11.77 2.03 26.75
N THR A 220 11.24 0.80 26.72
CA THR A 220 9.85 0.51 26.39
C THR A 220 9.06 0.50 27.71
N LEU A 221 8.12 1.43 27.86
CA LEU A 221 7.32 1.58 29.07
C LEU A 221 6.21 0.53 29.15
N ALA A 222 5.60 0.21 28.02
CA ALA A 222 4.60 -0.82 27.87
C ALA A 222 4.65 -1.38 26.45
N SER A 223 4.31 -2.65 26.27
CA SER A 223 4.31 -3.31 24.97
C SER A 223 3.07 -4.16 24.83
N ASN A 224 2.47 -4.13 23.63
CA ASN A 224 1.30 -4.92 23.27
C ASN A 224 0.11 -4.78 24.25
N ILE A 225 -0.16 -3.55 24.71
CA ILE A 225 -1.31 -3.27 25.59
C ILE A 225 -2.53 -2.84 24.75
N PRO A 226 -3.77 -3.10 25.19
CA PRO A 226 -4.96 -2.60 24.50
C PRO A 226 -4.95 -1.08 24.35
N ASP A 227 -5.50 -0.56 23.25
CA ASP A 227 -5.73 0.89 23.10
C ASP A 227 -6.85 1.36 24.05
N THR A 228 -6.46 1.95 25.18
CA THR A 228 -7.35 2.62 26.13
C THR A 228 -7.26 4.15 26.06
N GLY A 229 -6.49 4.70 25.11
CA GLY A 229 -6.20 6.13 24.99
C GLY A 229 -5.32 6.74 26.11
N ALA A 230 -4.94 5.95 27.12
CA ALA A 230 -4.13 6.43 28.25
C ALA A 230 -3.34 5.31 28.94
N PHE A 231 -2.15 5.66 29.45
CA PHE A 231 -1.28 4.82 30.27
C PHE A 231 -0.73 5.62 31.46
N SER A 232 -0.88 5.10 32.68
CA SER A 232 -0.35 5.74 33.88
C SER A 232 1.12 5.37 34.10
N TRP A 233 2.02 6.34 33.98
CA TRP A 233 3.45 6.12 34.15
C TRP A 233 3.98 6.78 35.43
N SER A 234 4.51 5.95 36.34
CA SER A 234 5.28 6.43 37.50
C SER A 234 6.71 6.69 37.09
N ILE A 235 7.15 7.94 37.18
CA ILE A 235 8.49 8.34 36.72
C ILE A 235 9.54 7.85 37.73
N PRO A 236 10.47 6.97 37.32
CA PRO A 236 11.44 6.40 38.25
C PRO A 236 12.40 7.45 38.80
N LEU A 237 12.76 7.32 40.09
CA LEU A 237 13.71 8.23 40.74
C LEU A 237 15.10 8.19 40.09
N GLN A 238 15.48 7.05 39.51
CA GLN A 238 16.74 6.83 38.80
C GLN A 238 16.73 7.31 37.35
N LEU A 239 15.59 7.73 36.80
CA LEU A 239 15.56 8.30 35.45
C LEU A 239 16.42 9.57 35.45
N PRO A 240 17.36 9.73 34.50
CA PRO A 240 18.16 10.94 34.41
C PRO A 240 17.28 12.19 34.28
N LEU A 241 17.80 13.32 34.75
CA LEU A 241 17.16 14.61 34.50
C LEU A 241 17.47 15.07 33.08
N GLY A 242 16.58 15.85 32.49
CA GLY A 242 16.79 16.41 31.15
C GLY A 242 15.53 17.03 30.58
N ALA A 243 15.67 17.89 29.58
CA ALA A 243 14.58 18.60 28.92
C ALA A 243 14.30 18.10 27.48
N ASN A 244 14.85 16.94 27.13
CA ASN A 244 14.87 16.40 25.78
C ASN A 244 14.22 15.02 25.68
N TYR A 245 13.19 14.76 26.49
CA TYR A 245 12.43 13.51 26.45
C TYR A 245 11.26 13.61 25.48
N SER A 246 10.93 12.51 24.80
CA SER A 246 9.70 12.37 24.00
C SER A 246 9.10 10.98 24.20
N ILE A 247 7.79 10.87 23.98
CA ILE A 247 7.08 9.60 23.93
C ILE A 247 6.82 9.24 22.48
N LYS A 248 6.99 7.95 22.16
CA LYS A 248 6.52 7.35 20.91
C LYS A 248 5.45 6.33 21.23
N ILE A 249 4.32 6.42 20.53
CA ILE A 249 3.26 5.41 20.57
C ILE A 249 3.26 4.70 19.23
N LYS A 250 3.31 3.37 19.25
CA LYS A 250 3.28 2.52 18.06
C LYS A 250 2.08 1.61 18.08
N GLY A 251 1.43 1.44 16.94
CA GLY A 251 0.42 0.43 16.65
C GLY A 251 0.77 -0.34 15.38
N ASP A 252 -0.07 -1.29 15.02
CA ASP A 252 0.10 -2.14 13.84
C ASP A 252 -1.15 -2.09 12.97
N ALA A 253 -0.97 -1.74 11.70
CA ALA A 253 -2.00 -1.88 10.69
C ALA A 253 -1.51 -2.89 9.66
N ALA A 254 -1.98 -4.14 9.75
CA ALA A 254 -1.65 -5.17 8.77
C ALA A 254 -0.12 -5.36 8.62
N GLY A 255 0.63 -5.45 9.72
CA GLY A 255 2.08 -5.64 9.69
C GLY A 255 2.88 -4.37 9.37
N VAL A 256 2.19 -3.23 9.16
CA VAL A 256 2.81 -1.92 8.99
C VAL A 256 2.77 -1.19 10.33
N THR A 257 3.93 -0.78 10.83
CA THR A 257 4.02 0.02 12.06
C THR A 257 3.48 1.43 11.79
N ILE A 258 2.38 1.77 12.46
CA ILE A 258 1.86 3.13 12.54
C ILE A 258 2.38 3.71 13.85
N PHE A 259 2.87 4.94 13.85
CA PHE A 259 3.36 5.56 15.07
C PHE A 259 3.19 7.06 15.05
N ASP A 260 3.28 7.62 16.25
CA ASP A 260 3.45 9.05 16.44
C ASP A 260 4.42 9.32 17.60
N ASP A 261 5.08 10.46 17.53
CA ASP A 261 6.01 10.98 18.53
C ASP A 261 5.40 12.22 19.18
N SER A 262 5.79 12.55 20.41
CA SER A 262 5.53 13.88 20.97
C SER A 262 5.99 14.98 20.01
N ASP A 263 5.15 16.00 19.75
CA ASP A 263 5.42 17.13 18.86
C ASP A 263 6.65 17.95 19.29
N ASN A 264 6.92 18.00 20.60
CA ASN A 264 8.11 18.62 21.16
C ASN A 264 8.56 17.88 22.42
N TYR A 265 9.77 18.20 22.90
CA TYR A 265 10.32 17.59 24.08
C TYR A 265 9.62 18.06 25.37
N PHE A 266 9.52 17.12 26.32
CA PHE A 266 9.19 17.40 27.70
C PHE A 266 10.42 17.20 28.60
N ALA A 267 10.33 17.75 29.81
CA ALA A 267 11.39 17.68 30.81
C ALA A 267 11.06 16.68 31.93
N VAL A 268 12.09 15.99 32.40
CA VAL A 268 12.08 15.23 33.65
C VAL A 268 12.86 16.03 34.69
N ALA A 269 12.15 16.47 35.72
CA ALA A 269 12.64 17.33 36.79
C ALA A 269 12.88 16.56 38.09
N PRO A 270 13.79 17.05 38.97
CA PRO A 270 14.03 16.43 40.26
C PRO A 270 12.75 16.47 41.11
N ARG A 271 12.57 15.45 41.96
CA ARG A 271 11.58 15.50 43.03
C ARG A 271 11.77 16.80 43.81
N ALA A 272 10.68 17.51 44.10
CA ALA A 272 10.74 18.62 45.03
C ALA A 272 11.25 18.09 46.37
N HIS A 273 12.45 18.51 46.78
CA HIS A 273 12.87 18.32 48.16
C HIS A 273 11.87 19.11 49.01
N SER A 274 11.26 18.46 50.01
CA SER A 274 10.70 19.23 51.12
C SER A 274 11.82 20.16 51.58
N LYS A 275 11.52 21.46 51.72
CA LYS A 275 12.47 22.43 52.31
C LYS A 275 13.16 21.72 53.47
N ALA A 276 14.48 21.57 53.38
CA ALA A 276 15.24 21.11 54.53
C ALA A 276 14.83 22.01 55.70
N ALA A 277 14.55 21.39 56.86
CA ALA A 277 14.54 22.15 58.10
C ALA A 277 15.85 22.96 58.14
N PRO A 278 15.83 24.24 58.57
CA PRO A 278 16.92 25.20 58.33
C PRO A 278 18.23 24.93 59.12
N TRP A 279 18.61 23.67 59.36
CA TRP A 279 19.64 23.28 60.32
C TRP A 279 20.63 22.21 59.85
N ILE A 280 20.80 21.97 58.55
CA ILE A 280 21.91 21.12 58.06
C ILE A 280 22.80 21.94 57.14
N ASP A 281 23.85 22.51 57.75
CA ASP A 281 25.10 22.83 57.08
C ASP A 281 26.01 21.60 57.20
N LEU A 282 26.32 20.97 56.08
CA LEU A 282 27.34 19.92 56.01
C LEU A 282 28.70 20.60 55.83
N LEU A 283 29.41 20.85 56.94
CA LEU A 283 30.81 21.28 56.90
C LEU A 283 31.71 20.05 56.64
N LEU A 284 32.34 19.98 55.47
CA LEU A 284 33.46 19.07 55.24
C LEU A 284 34.75 19.81 55.58
N LEU A 285 35.37 19.42 56.70
CA LEU A 285 36.75 19.80 57.04
C LEU A 285 37.67 18.67 56.60
N ASP A 286 38.53 18.94 55.62
CA ASP A 286 39.71 18.13 55.35
C ASP A 286 40.81 18.42 56.39
N ARG A 287 41.65 17.41 56.65
CA ARG A 287 42.86 17.57 57.46
C ARG A 287 44.01 18.15 56.63
#